data_AF-A0A8T4ME74-F1
#
_entry.id   AF-A0A8T4ME74-F1
#
_cell.length_a   1.000
_cell.length_b   1.000
_cell.length_c   1.000
_cell.angle_alpha   90.00
_cell.angle_beta   90.00
_cell.angle_gamma   90.00
#
_symmetry.space_group_name_H-M   'P 1'
#
loop_
_entity.id
_entity.type
_entity.pdbx_description
1 polymer ?
#
loop_
_entity_poly.entity_id
_entity_poly.type
_entity_poly.pdbx_seq_one_letter_code
_entity_poly.pdbx_strand_id
1 'polypeptide(L)'
;MAQGKPKNKALLIYCFLFVLLLFQISFILAASNSDFDQILKPLQTIYDLVKYAVTMIAGLVLLFAGITYIMSGSDPGKREKAKNMVMYVIIGLMVIWAAPFVVKLILGN
;
A
#
# COMPACT_ATOMS: atom_id res chain seq x y z
N MET A 1 -35.73 -35.43 8.75
CA MET A 1 -35.07 -35.74 10.03
C MET A 1 -33.75 -34.97 10.07
N ALA A 2 -33.51 -34.29 11.19
CA ALA A 2 -32.69 -33.08 11.30
C ALA A 2 -31.17 -33.30 11.25
N GLN A 3 -30.47 -32.23 10.84
CA GLN A 3 -29.04 -32.12 10.58
C GLN A 3 -28.14 -32.54 11.75
N GLY A 4 -27.34 -33.58 11.54
CA GLY A 4 -26.13 -33.83 12.34
C GLY A 4 -24.97 -32.98 11.82
N LYS A 5 -24.85 -31.72 12.27
CA LYS A 5 -23.72 -30.85 11.90
C LYS A 5 -22.40 -31.32 12.56
N PRO A 6 -21.27 -31.35 11.83
CA PRO A 6 -19.98 -31.86 12.29
C PRO A 6 -19.26 -30.89 13.24
N LYS A 7 -19.68 -30.86 14.52
CA LYS A 7 -19.16 -29.97 15.58
C LYS A 7 -17.64 -30.08 15.82
N ASN A 8 -17.02 -31.21 15.50
CA ASN A 8 -15.59 -31.50 15.66
C ASN A 8 -14.72 -31.00 14.49
N LYS A 9 -15.23 -31.00 13.26
CA LYS A 9 -14.49 -30.50 12.08
C LYS A 9 -14.31 -28.97 12.16
N ALA A 10 -15.34 -28.25 12.60
CA ALA A 10 -15.25 -26.82 12.84
C ALA A 10 -14.19 -26.50 13.92
N LEU A 11 -14.16 -27.28 15.01
CA LEU A 11 -13.19 -27.11 16.10
C LEU A 11 -11.74 -27.33 15.65
N LEU A 12 -11.49 -28.32 14.81
CA LEU A 12 -10.18 -28.55 14.19
C LEU A 12 -9.74 -27.40 13.28
N ILE A 13 -10.69 -26.83 12.52
CA ILE A 13 -10.40 -25.68 11.64
C ILE A 13 -10.05 -24.43 12.47
N TYR A 14 -10.77 -24.16 13.56
CA TYR A 14 -10.44 -23.05 14.45
C TYR A 14 -9.09 -23.25 15.14
N CYS A 15 -8.78 -24.48 15.58
CA CYS A 15 -7.47 -24.81 16.16
C CYS A 15 -6.35 -24.62 15.14
N PHE A 16 -6.54 -25.08 13.90
CA PHE A 16 -5.55 -24.91 12.83
C PHE A 16 -5.32 -23.44 12.46
N LEU A 17 -6.40 -22.64 12.37
CA LEU A 17 -6.31 -21.19 12.16
C LEU A 17 -5.57 -20.50 13.31
N PHE A 18 -5.85 -20.90 14.56
CA PHE A 18 -5.18 -20.35 15.73
C PHE A 18 -3.68 -20.69 15.75
N VAL A 19 -3.31 -21.93 15.44
CA VAL A 19 -1.90 -22.36 15.31
C VAL A 19 -1.18 -21.63 14.18
N LEU A 20 -1.85 -21.42 13.04
CA LEU A 20 -1.29 -20.67 11.92
C LEU A 20 -1.07 -19.19 12.27
N LEU A 21 -1.98 -18.61 13.06
CA LEU A 21 -1.88 -17.25 13.57
C LEU A 21 -0.71 -17.12 14.57
N LEU A 22 -0.55 -18.09 15.48
CA LEU A 22 0.58 -18.15 16.41
C LEU A 22 1.92 -18.30 15.66
N PHE A 23 1.96 -19.06 14.57
CA PHE A 23 3.16 -19.22 13.74
C PHE A 23 3.61 -17.90 13.07
N GLN A 24 2.66 -17.10 12.57
CA GLN A 24 2.96 -15.76 12.03
C GLN A 24 3.55 -14.83 13.10
N ILE A 25 3.06 -14.90 14.34
CA ILE A 25 3.55 -14.06 15.46
C ILE A 25 5.00 -14.41 15.83
N SER A 26 5.35 -15.70 15.87
CA SER A 26 6.72 -16.14 16.18
C SER A 26 7.74 -15.71 15.11
N PHE A 27 7.34 -15.68 13.83
CA PHE A 27 8.17 -15.19 12.73
C PHE A 27 8.47 -13.69 12.86
N ILE A 28 7.49 -12.91 13.35
CA ILE A 28 7.65 -11.49 13.65
C ILE A 28 8.59 -11.25 14.85
N LEU A 29 8.57 -12.13 15.86
CA LEU A 29 9.34 -11.95 17.10
C LEU A 29 10.81 -12.35 16.98
N ALA A 30 11.17 -13.23 16.03
CA ALA A 30 12.54 -13.66 15.78
C ALA A 30 13.36 -12.65 14.95
N ALA A 31 12.78 -11.50 14.60
CA ALA A 31 13.44 -10.45 13.83
C ALA A 31 14.47 -9.69 14.68
N SER A 32 15.77 -9.95 14.47
CA SER A 32 16.91 -9.23 15.07
C SER A 32 17.20 -7.89 14.39
N ASN A 33 17.04 -6.77 15.10
CA ASN A 33 17.11 -5.38 14.57
C ASN A 33 18.42 -5.00 13.83
N SER A 34 19.56 -5.59 14.19
CA SER A 34 20.88 -5.16 13.65
C SER A 34 21.09 -5.51 12.18
N ASP A 35 20.45 -6.57 11.70
CA ASP A 35 20.57 -7.03 10.31
C ASP A 35 19.57 -6.30 9.40
N PHE A 36 18.42 -5.89 9.95
CA PHE A 36 17.41 -5.10 9.23
C PHE A 36 17.93 -3.71 8.85
N ASP A 37 18.64 -3.02 9.75
CA ASP A 37 19.16 -1.67 9.44
C ASP A 37 20.15 -1.67 8.28
N GLN A 38 20.94 -2.74 8.13
CA GLN A 38 21.91 -2.84 7.03
C GLN A 38 21.26 -3.08 5.67
N ILE A 39 20.19 -3.88 5.62
CA ILE A 39 19.42 -4.10 4.38
C ILE A 39 18.49 -2.93 4.04
N LEU A 40 18.06 -2.16 5.04
CA LEU A 40 17.17 -1.01 4.84
C LEU A 40 17.89 0.22 4.31
N LYS A 41 19.18 0.42 4.61
CA LYS A 41 19.95 1.57 4.10
C LYS A 41 19.95 1.67 2.56
N PRO A 42 20.30 0.61 1.80
CA PRO A 42 20.20 0.66 0.34
C PRO A 42 18.77 0.88 -0.15
N LEU A 43 17.79 0.25 0.51
CA LEU A 43 16.38 0.37 0.15
C LEU A 43 15.85 1.79 0.37
N GLN A 44 16.23 2.45 1.46
CA GLN A 44 15.85 3.83 1.74
C GLN A 44 16.43 4.78 0.68
N THR A 45 17.69 4.59 0.27
CA THR A 45 18.29 5.37 -0.81
C THR A 45 17.55 5.20 -2.15
N ILE A 46 17.22 3.96 -2.53
CA ILE A 46 16.45 3.69 -3.75
C ILE A 46 15.05 4.30 -3.65
N TYR A 47 14.40 4.14 -2.49
CA TYR A 47 13.07 4.68 -2.22
C TYR A 47 13.06 6.21 -2.33
N ASP A 48 14.03 6.90 -1.73
CA ASP A 48 14.12 8.36 -1.80
C ASP A 48 14.37 8.84 -3.23
N LEU A 49 15.26 8.16 -3.97
CA LEU A 49 15.47 8.46 -5.40
C LEU A 49 14.18 8.32 -6.21
N VAL A 50 13.45 7.22 -6.05
CA VAL A 50 12.17 6.97 -6.74
C VAL A 50 11.14 8.01 -6.30
N LYS A 51 11.04 8.31 -5.00
CA LYS A 51 10.11 9.31 -4.47
C LYS A 51 10.33 10.68 -5.10
N TYR A 52 11.57 11.15 -5.17
CA TYR A 52 11.88 12.45 -5.79
C TYR A 52 11.57 12.44 -7.30
N ALA A 53 11.94 11.38 -8.01
CA ALA A 53 11.65 11.26 -9.44
C ALA A 53 10.13 11.25 -9.72
N VAL A 54 9.36 10.44 -8.98
CA VAL A 54 7.92 10.35 -9.15
C VAL A 54 7.23 11.65 -8.74
N THR A 55 7.69 12.33 -7.69
CA THR A 55 7.12 13.63 -7.28
C THR A 55 7.29 14.68 -8.38
N MET A 56 8.43 14.69 -9.08
CA MET A 56 8.65 15.57 -10.23
C MET A 56 7.70 15.23 -11.40
N ILE A 57 7.59 13.95 -11.76
CA ILE A 57 6.69 13.48 -12.83
C ILE A 57 5.23 13.78 -12.48
N ALA A 58 4.83 13.58 -11.23
CA ALA A 58 3.50 13.90 -10.74
C ALA A 58 3.15 15.37 -10.95
N GLY A 59 4.10 16.28 -10.70
CA GLY A 59 3.93 17.71 -11.00
C GLY A 59 3.67 18.00 -12.47
N LEU A 60 4.39 17.32 -13.39
CA LEU A 60 4.16 17.45 -14.83
C LEU A 60 2.78 16.91 -15.24
N VAL A 61 2.40 15.73 -14.74
CA VAL A 61 1.08 15.14 -15.03
C VAL A 61 -0.04 16.02 -14.49
N LEU A 62 0.14 16.62 -13.30
CA LEU A 62 -0.82 17.56 -12.73
C LEU A 62 -0.99 18.81 -13.61
N LEU A 63 0.10 19.33 -14.18
CA LEU A 63 0.05 20.44 -15.14
C LEU A 63 -0.72 20.05 -16.39
N PHE A 64 -0.42 18.88 -16.98
CA PHE A 64 -1.16 18.36 -18.14
C PHE A 64 -2.65 18.17 -17.84
N ALA A 65 -2.99 17.67 -16.65
CA ALA A 65 -4.37 17.51 -16.22
C ALA A 65 -5.07 18.87 -16.09
N GLY A 66 -4.39 19.88 -15.53
CA GLY A 66 -4.89 21.25 -15.41
C GLY A 66 -5.15 21.89 -16.77
N ILE A 67 -4.21 21.80 -17.71
CA ILE A 67 -4.38 22.30 -19.08
C ILE A 67 -5.56 21.59 -19.76
N THR A 68 -5.61 20.26 -19.64
CA THR A 68 -6.69 19.45 -20.22
C THR A 68 -8.05 19.87 -19.65
N TYR A 69 -8.13 20.11 -18.34
CA TYR A 69 -9.36 20.56 -17.67
C TYR A 69 -9.85 21.91 -18.21
N ILE A 70 -8.94 22.89 -18.35
CA ILE A 70 -9.27 24.22 -18.87
C ILE A 70 -9.70 24.14 -20.34
N MET A 71 -8.97 23.37 -21.17
CA MET A 71 -9.30 23.18 -22.59
C MET A 71 -10.56 22.34 -22.83
N SER A 72 -11.10 21.67 -21.82
CA SER A 72 -12.25 20.78 -21.97
C SER A 72 -13.53 21.53 -22.38
N GLY A 73 -13.63 22.84 -22.15
CA GLY A 73 -14.76 23.63 -22.64
C GLY A 73 -16.10 23.04 -22.20
N SER A 74 -17.02 22.79 -23.12
CA SER A 74 -18.32 22.15 -22.86
C SER A 74 -18.34 20.62 -22.95
N ASP A 75 -17.21 19.97 -23.24
CA ASP A 75 -17.12 18.51 -23.35
C ASP A 75 -17.00 17.88 -21.94
N PRO A 76 -18.06 17.21 -21.43
CA PRO A 76 -18.05 16.63 -20.10
C PRO A 76 -17.05 15.47 -19.99
N GLY A 77 -16.80 14.73 -21.06
CA GLY A 77 -15.90 13.57 -21.04
C GLY A 77 -14.44 13.98 -20.83
N LYS A 78 -14.01 15.07 -21.46
CA LYS A 78 -12.65 15.62 -21.26
C LYS A 78 -12.48 16.19 -19.85
N ARG A 79 -13.51 16.84 -19.31
CA ARG A 79 -13.51 17.35 -17.91
C ARG A 79 -13.37 16.21 -16.92
N GLU A 80 -14.13 15.14 -17.11
CA GLU A 80 -14.09 13.96 -16.24
C GLU A 80 -12.71 13.27 -16.31
N LYS A 81 -12.16 13.10 -17.52
CA LYS A 81 -10.82 12.54 -17.70
C LYS A 81 -9.74 13.34 -16.97
N ALA A 82 -9.78 14.67 -17.05
CA ALA A 82 -8.83 15.52 -16.34
C ALA A 82 -8.96 15.40 -14.81
N LYS A 83 -10.19 15.34 -14.28
CA LYS A 83 -10.43 15.10 -12.85
C LYS A 83 -9.91 13.74 -12.40
N ASN A 84 -10.17 12.69 -13.18
CA ASN A 84 -9.68 11.35 -12.87
C ASN A 84 -8.15 11.29 -12.91
N MET A 85 -7.51 12.00 -13.85
CA MET A 85 -6.05 12.12 -13.89
C MET A 85 -5.48 12.76 -12.62
N VAL A 86 -6.08 13.87 -12.16
CA VAL A 86 -5.70 14.50 -10.89
C VAL A 86 -5.90 13.53 -9.71
N MET A 87 -7.03 12.82 -9.68
CA MET A 87 -7.33 11.84 -8.63
C MET A 87 -6.27 10.73 -8.56
N TYR A 88 -5.88 10.17 -9.71
CA TYR A 88 -4.83 9.15 -9.75
C TYR A 88 -3.47 9.68 -9.28
N VAL A 89 -3.11 10.92 -9.64
CA VAL A 89 -1.87 11.55 -9.16
C VAL A 89 -1.90 11.72 -7.64
N ILE A 90 -3.03 12.19 -7.08
CA ILE A 90 -3.19 12.36 -5.63
C ILE A 90 -3.08 11.02 -4.91
N ILE A 91 -3.77 9.98 -5.39
CA ILE A 91 -3.71 8.63 -4.79
C ILE A 91 -2.28 8.09 -4.84
N GLY A 92 -1.59 8.22 -5.98
CA GLY A 92 -0.21 7.78 -6.13
C GLY A 92 0.75 8.48 -5.16
N LEU A 93 0.62 9.80 -5.00
CA LEU A 93 1.39 10.56 -4.02
C LEU A 93 1.06 10.13 -2.59
N MET A 94 -0.21 9.89 -2.28
CA MET A 94 -0.63 9.42 -0.95
C MET A 94 0.02 8.08 -0.59
N VAL A 95 0.05 7.13 -1.53
CA VAL A 95 0.65 5.80 -1.34
C VAL A 95 2.16 5.91 -1.08
N ILE A 96 2.87 6.72 -1.87
CA ILE A 96 4.31 6.93 -1.68
C ILE A 96 4.56 7.51 -0.29
N TRP A 97 3.81 8.54 0.11
CA TRP A 97 4.00 9.16 1.41
C TRP A 97 3.60 8.26 2.59
N ALA A 98 2.70 7.31 2.37
CA ALA A 98 2.33 6.29 3.36
C ALA A 98 3.34 5.13 3.47
N ALA A 99 4.20 4.91 2.48
CA ALA A 99 5.20 3.83 2.49
C ALA A 99 6.08 3.79 3.77
N PRO A 100 6.69 4.91 4.24
CA PRO A 100 7.52 4.88 5.46
C PRO A 100 6.70 4.55 6.71
N PHE A 101 5.40 4.85 6.73
CA PHE A 101 4.52 4.49 7.84
C PHE A 101 4.35 2.98 7.92
N VAL A 102 4.12 2.31 6.79
CA VAL A 102 4.04 0.85 6.72
C VAL A 102 5.36 0.19 7.12
N VAL A 103 6.48 0.72 6.63
CA VAL A 103 7.82 0.22 7.00
C VAL A 103 8.03 0.34 8.51
N LYS A 104 7.72 1.50 9.12
CA LYS A 104 7.82 1.68 10.58
C LYS A 104 6.94 0.72 11.38
N LEU A 105 5.68 0.51 10.95
CA LEU A 105 4.78 -0.44 11.59
C LEU A 105 5.31 -1.88 11.56
N ILE A 106 5.98 -2.28 10.47
CA ILE A 106 6.61 -3.60 10.37
C ILE A 106 7.86 -3.69 11.24
N LEU A 107 8.64 -2.61 11.34
CA LEU A 107 9.83 -2.56 12.19
C LEU A 107 9.52 -2.52 13.70
N GLY A 108 8.25 -2.34 14.10
CA GLY A 108 7.86 -2.45 15.50
C GLY A 108 8.41 -1.36 16.42
N ASN A 109 8.69 -0.16 15.89
CA ASN A 109 9.06 1.05 16.63
C ASN A 109 8.14 2.22 16.23
#